data_AF-A0A940TZQ6-F1
#
_entry.id   AF-A0A940TZQ6-F1
#
_cell.length_a   1.000
_cell.length_b   1.000
_cell.length_c   1.000
_cell.angle_alpha   90.00
_cell.angle_beta   90.00
_cell.angle_gamma   90.00
#
_symmetry.space_group_name_H-M   'P 1'
#
loop_
_entity.id
_entity.type
_entity.pdbx_description
1 polymer ?
#
loop_
_entity_poly.entity_id
_entity_poly.type
_entity_poly.pdbx_seq_one_letter_code
_entity_poly.pdbx_strand_id
1 'polypeptide(L)'
;MYRLNKREQKIFSIALIFTGIIILALALIKPSDIVAQTILSSENVGEKYVVVGWNNLGMHCYDSDFSDFAILPPYNTLMAQVIRVGDPPQIVTQGIQVRYEFPENTYSAGRRGRPDKTNFWTYAQTLFDLSAPLPRNIGLTGKGLSGVMDPAGDYFIAEGIPLTEFRDQDAVNKNRYPYQMARLTVRTANGDASTQPILASLDVTAPVSTEFSCVNCHCDDCDATTAYPITPTGGVKTNILTLHDYLNSGKYATLLMDQRPVLCADCHASAALGKPGTPGVNSLSNAMHTHHKDLMDITPDTEGCYNCHPGPVTQCLRDTMSQHFSLNCTNCHGTMETVGQNLQPWLQEPQCSNSACHGSGYSTDQALYRMSHGHGGIYCSACHDSQHAIAPSREANDGLKFLELQGEPGTLRKCTVCHATTPDQMFKHSY
;
A
#
# COMPACT_ATOMS: atom_id res chain seq x y z
N MET A 1 -23.77 94.66 -19.91
CA MET A 1 -23.88 93.22 -20.24
C MET A 1 -22.46 92.72 -20.48
N TYR A 2 -21.84 91.81 -19.76
CA TYR A 2 -22.32 90.70 -18.93
C TYR A 2 -21.39 90.53 -17.71
N ARG A 3 -21.99 90.06 -16.61
CA ARG A 3 -21.40 89.83 -15.28
C ARG A 3 -20.49 88.60 -15.28
N LEU A 4 -19.32 88.70 -14.62
CA LEU A 4 -18.51 87.57 -14.18
C LEU A 4 -18.87 87.18 -12.73
N ASN A 5 -18.84 85.88 -12.44
CA ASN A 5 -19.46 85.26 -11.25
C ASN A 5 -18.49 85.08 -10.08
N LYS A 6 -19.04 85.18 -8.86
CA LYS A 6 -18.38 85.34 -7.55
C LYS A 6 -17.83 84.04 -6.93
N ARG A 7 -16.85 83.37 -7.56
CA ARG A 7 -16.11 82.29 -6.88
C ARG A 7 -14.59 82.33 -6.98
N GLU A 8 -14.03 83.34 -7.64
CA GLU A 8 -12.57 83.51 -7.79
C GLU A 8 -11.98 84.67 -6.93
N GLN A 9 -12.73 85.18 -5.94
CA GLN A 9 -12.28 86.30 -5.08
C GLN A 9 -12.32 86.02 -3.57
N LYS A 10 -12.40 84.75 -3.17
CA LYS A 10 -12.16 84.27 -1.80
C LYS A 10 -11.40 82.96 -1.97
N ILE A 11 -10.09 82.88 -1.85
CA ILE A 11 -9.36 82.76 -0.59
C ILE A 11 -7.89 83.08 -0.91
N PHE A 12 -7.59 84.37 -1.08
CA PHE A 12 -6.25 84.93 -1.16
C PHE A 12 -6.19 86.18 -0.27
N SER A 13 -6.67 86.06 0.98
CA SER A 13 -6.62 87.12 2.00
C SER A 13 -7.02 86.59 3.39
N ILE A 14 -6.35 85.54 3.90
CA ILE A 14 -6.13 85.35 5.34
C ILE A 14 -4.74 84.72 5.50
N ALA A 15 -3.73 85.43 5.02
CA ALA A 15 -2.43 85.46 5.67
C ALA A 15 -2.50 86.59 6.70
N LEU A 16 -1.81 86.44 7.84
CA LEU A 16 -1.90 87.25 9.06
C LEU A 16 -3.09 86.93 9.98
N ILE A 17 -2.90 85.90 10.80
CA ILE A 17 -3.06 85.87 12.26
C ILE A 17 -2.86 84.39 12.61
N PHE A 18 -1.62 84.06 13.01
CA PHE A 18 -1.13 82.86 13.73
C PHE A 18 0.37 82.61 13.45
N THR A 19 1.11 83.65 13.04
CA THR A 19 2.54 83.82 13.38
C THR A 19 2.66 84.15 14.87
N GLY A 20 2.50 83.15 15.74
CA GLY A 20 2.59 83.38 17.18
C GLY A 20 2.49 82.16 18.09
N ILE A 21 2.56 80.92 17.59
CA ILE A 21 2.71 79.71 18.42
C ILE A 21 3.66 78.73 17.71
N ILE A 22 4.83 79.24 17.30
CA ILE A 22 6.02 78.45 17.01
C ILE A 22 7.15 79.21 17.68
N ILE A 23 7.97 78.50 18.46
CA ILE A 23 9.01 79.00 19.39
C ILE A 23 8.51 79.21 20.83
N LEU A 24 8.27 78.12 21.57
CA LEU A 24 9.01 77.81 22.81
C LEU A 24 8.62 76.42 23.35
N ALA A 25 9.05 75.35 22.66
CA ALA A 25 9.17 74.02 23.26
C ALA A 25 10.28 73.25 22.53
N LEU A 26 11.47 73.85 22.48
CA LEU A 26 12.71 73.10 22.31
C LEU A 26 13.05 72.46 23.65
N ALA A 27 12.67 71.19 23.82
CA ALA A 27 13.30 70.31 24.80
C ALA A 27 13.12 68.84 24.38
N LEU A 28 14.23 68.27 23.89
CA LEU A 28 14.61 66.85 24.05
C LEU A 28 13.73 65.78 23.36
N ILE A 29 14.03 65.50 22.09
CA ILE A 29 13.90 64.13 21.55
C ILE A 29 15.26 63.75 20.95
N LYS A 30 15.85 62.68 21.46
CA LYS A 30 17.16 62.16 21.06
C LYS A 30 17.08 61.55 19.64
N PRO A 31 18.14 61.66 18.83
CA PRO A 31 18.20 61.01 17.51
C PRO A 31 18.62 59.55 17.68
N SER A 32 17.66 58.68 17.94
CA SER A 32 17.82 57.24 17.82
C SER A 32 16.43 56.65 17.85
N ASP A 33 15.78 56.56 16.68
CA ASP A 33 14.67 55.64 16.38
C ASP A 33 14.14 55.94 14.96
N ILE A 34 15.02 55.80 13.97
CA ILE A 34 14.58 55.43 12.61
C ILE A 34 15.32 54.14 12.29
N VAL A 35 14.97 53.08 13.02
CA VAL A 35 15.13 51.74 12.47
C VAL A 35 14.03 51.63 11.43
N ALA A 36 14.43 51.58 10.16
CA ALA A 36 13.57 51.11 9.11
C ALA A 36 13.04 49.73 9.54
N GLN A 37 11.77 49.67 9.95
CA GLN A 37 11.01 48.43 9.90
C GLN A 37 10.84 48.12 8.42
N THR A 38 11.87 47.50 7.84
CA THR A 38 11.66 46.50 6.82
C THR A 38 10.75 45.48 7.48
N ILE A 39 9.44 45.62 7.23
CA ILE A 39 8.52 44.50 7.35
C ILE A 39 9.13 43.47 6.43
N LEU A 40 9.88 42.52 7.01
CA LEU A 40 10.03 41.20 6.44
C LEU A 40 8.59 40.74 6.30
N SER A 41 8.03 40.96 5.11
CA SER A 41 7.00 40.08 4.61
C SER A 41 7.59 38.70 4.83
N SER A 42 7.09 37.97 5.82
CA SER A 42 7.14 36.53 5.77
C SER A 42 6.59 36.22 4.38
N GLU A 43 7.47 35.85 3.45
CA GLU A 43 7.01 35.08 2.33
C GLU A 43 6.14 33.99 2.95
N ASN A 44 4.86 33.95 2.59
CA ASN A 44 4.07 32.77 2.81
C ASN A 44 4.79 31.67 2.01
N VAL A 45 5.79 31.05 2.63
CA VAL A 45 6.28 29.74 2.23
C VAL A 45 5.03 28.90 2.36
N GLY A 46 4.39 28.61 1.22
CA GLY A 46 3.14 27.86 1.20
C GLY A 46 3.29 26.62 2.07
N GLU A 47 2.22 26.23 2.77
CA GLU A 47 2.22 25.03 3.60
C GLU A 47 2.85 23.86 2.84
N LYS A 48 3.95 23.32 3.34
CA LYS A 48 4.65 22.20 2.72
C LYS A 48 4.04 20.90 3.23
N TYR A 49 3.65 20.04 2.30
CA TYR A 49 3.16 18.70 2.58
C TYR A 49 4.14 17.66 2.06
N VAL A 50 4.20 16.51 2.72
CA VAL A 50 4.85 15.30 2.23
C VAL A 50 3.85 14.15 2.34
N VAL A 51 3.91 13.22 1.39
CA VAL A 51 3.16 11.96 1.47
C VAL A 51 4.16 10.83 1.59
N VAL A 52 3.88 9.90 2.50
CA VAL A 52 4.59 8.63 2.65
C VAL A 52 3.59 7.51 2.36
N GLY A 53 4.00 6.51 1.57
CA GLY A 53 3.08 5.45 1.12
C GLY A 53 3.75 4.09 0.95
N TRP A 54 2.94 3.04 1.05
CA TRP A 54 3.39 1.65 0.99
C TRP A 54 2.26 0.70 0.58
N ASN A 55 2.62 -0.52 0.20
CA ASN A 55 1.68 -1.63 0.07
C ASN A 55 1.53 -2.32 1.44
N ASN A 56 0.32 -2.76 1.82
CA ASN A 56 0.12 -3.31 3.16
C ASN A 56 0.80 -4.67 3.41
N LEU A 57 1.17 -5.44 2.39
CA LEU A 57 1.60 -6.83 2.49
C LEU A 57 3.05 -7.11 2.09
N GLY A 58 3.66 -6.21 1.32
CA GLY A 58 4.91 -6.43 0.62
C GLY A 58 4.77 -7.23 -0.66
N MET A 59 3.67 -7.99 -0.81
CA MET A 59 3.22 -8.62 -2.06
C MET A 59 1.82 -9.20 -1.89
N HIS A 60 0.97 -9.05 -2.90
CA HIS A 60 -0.24 -9.84 -3.02
C HIS A 60 -0.04 -10.97 -4.05
N CYS A 61 -0.63 -12.13 -3.84
CA CYS A 61 -0.69 -13.19 -4.85
C CYS A 61 -2.12 -13.51 -5.24
N TYR A 62 -2.30 -13.94 -6.49
CA TYR A 62 -3.62 -14.28 -7.00
C TYR A 62 -3.55 -15.41 -8.02
N ASP A 63 -4.69 -16.03 -8.29
CA ASP A 63 -4.78 -17.10 -9.27
C ASP A 63 -4.58 -16.60 -10.70
N SER A 64 -3.82 -17.34 -11.52
CA SER A 64 -3.63 -17.04 -12.95
C SER A 64 -4.88 -17.32 -13.79
N ASP A 65 -5.76 -18.20 -13.31
CA ASP A 65 -7.01 -18.61 -13.96
C ASP A 65 -8.10 -18.87 -12.92
N PHE A 66 -9.34 -18.47 -13.20
CA PHE A 66 -10.47 -18.54 -12.25
C PHE A 66 -11.56 -19.55 -12.66
N SER A 67 -11.32 -20.38 -13.68
CA SER A 67 -12.33 -21.27 -14.25
C SER A 67 -12.59 -22.55 -13.46
N ASP A 68 -11.58 -23.05 -12.72
CA ASP A 68 -11.67 -24.29 -11.95
C ASP A 68 -11.84 -24.05 -10.45
N PHE A 69 -10.93 -23.31 -9.85
CA PHE A 69 -11.04 -22.85 -8.47
C PHE A 69 -10.29 -21.54 -8.28
N ALA A 70 -10.57 -20.84 -7.17
CA ALA A 70 -9.81 -19.68 -6.74
C ALA A 70 -9.43 -19.75 -5.26
N ILE A 71 -8.21 -19.29 -4.98
CA ILE A 71 -7.68 -19.08 -3.63
C ILE A 71 -7.69 -17.58 -3.31
N LEU A 72 -7.20 -16.73 -4.22
CA LEU A 72 -7.16 -15.28 -4.03
C LEU A 72 -7.50 -14.54 -5.34
N PRO A 73 -8.32 -13.47 -5.27
CA PRO A 73 -8.62 -12.62 -6.42
C PRO A 73 -7.43 -11.71 -6.75
N PRO A 74 -7.40 -11.10 -7.95
CA PRO A 74 -6.53 -9.94 -8.19
C PRO A 74 -6.84 -8.88 -7.13
N TYR A 75 -5.82 -8.44 -6.41
CA TYR A 75 -5.97 -7.56 -5.26
C TYR A 75 -4.66 -6.80 -5.01
N ASN A 76 -4.78 -5.63 -4.42
CA ASN A 76 -3.69 -4.91 -3.78
C ASN A 76 -4.28 -3.87 -2.82
N THR A 77 -3.53 -3.51 -1.79
CA THR A 77 -3.92 -2.44 -0.86
C THR A 77 -2.78 -1.45 -0.73
N LEU A 78 -3.06 -0.20 -1.06
CA LEU A 78 -2.15 0.92 -0.84
C LEU A 78 -2.56 1.67 0.42
N MET A 79 -1.57 2.07 1.21
CA MET A 79 -1.73 2.90 2.41
C MET A 79 -0.84 4.14 2.29
N ALA A 80 -1.28 5.25 2.87
CA ALA A 80 -0.51 6.48 2.89
C ALA A 80 -0.79 7.36 4.12
N GLN A 81 0.24 8.04 4.62
CA GLN A 81 0.08 9.17 5.54
C GLN A 81 0.52 10.44 4.85
N VAL A 82 -0.23 11.52 5.07
CA VAL A 82 0.14 12.86 4.61
C VAL A 82 0.56 13.67 5.83
N ILE A 83 1.71 14.33 5.73
CA ILE A 83 2.32 15.07 6.82
C ILE A 83 2.48 16.52 6.38
N ARG A 84 1.91 17.43 7.15
CA ARG A 84 2.23 18.85 7.06
C ARG A 84 3.55 19.08 7.77
N VAL A 85 4.54 19.57 7.02
CA VAL A 85 5.89 19.83 7.52
C VAL A 85 5.85 20.96 8.54
N GLY A 86 6.52 20.77 9.67
CA GLY A 86 6.52 21.70 10.80
C GLY A 86 7.36 21.19 11.95
N ASP A 87 7.44 21.98 13.04
CA ASP A 87 8.10 21.61 14.29
C ASP A 87 7.13 21.84 15.47
N PRO A 88 6.30 20.85 15.86
CA PRO A 88 6.28 19.47 15.37
C PRO A 88 5.54 19.30 14.03
N PRO A 89 5.90 18.27 13.23
CA PRO A 89 5.13 17.86 12.07
C PRO A 89 3.76 17.35 12.48
N GLN A 90 2.80 17.38 11.54
CA GLN A 90 1.43 16.95 11.82
C GLN A 90 0.91 16.03 10.73
N ILE A 91 0.37 14.87 11.14
CA ILE A 91 -0.40 14.00 10.25
C ILE A 91 -1.72 14.69 9.89
N VAL A 92 -2.04 14.75 8.60
CA VAL A 92 -3.23 15.43 8.08
C VAL A 92 -4.09 14.43 7.31
N THR A 93 -5.37 14.35 7.69
CA THR A 93 -6.39 13.57 6.96
C THR A 93 -7.61 14.40 6.57
N GLN A 94 -7.69 15.66 7.01
CA GLN A 94 -8.81 16.56 6.75
C GLN A 94 -8.42 17.67 5.78
N GLY A 95 -9.38 18.17 4.99
CA GLY A 95 -9.17 19.26 4.04
C GLY A 95 -8.34 18.88 2.80
N ILE A 96 -7.88 17.64 2.72
CA ILE A 96 -7.10 17.08 1.61
C ILE A 96 -7.76 15.82 1.05
N GLN A 97 -7.33 15.42 -0.13
CA GLN A 97 -7.69 14.18 -0.79
C GLN A 97 -6.41 13.51 -1.31
N VAL A 98 -6.26 12.21 -1.08
CA VAL A 98 -5.21 11.40 -1.69
C VAL A 98 -5.80 10.58 -2.82
N ARG A 99 -5.19 10.66 -3.99
CA ARG A 99 -5.52 9.85 -5.16
C ARG A 99 -4.39 8.89 -5.48
N TYR A 100 -4.75 7.76 -6.06
CA TYR A 100 -3.80 6.81 -6.61
C TYR A 100 -4.14 6.53 -8.07
N GLU A 101 -3.13 6.20 -8.86
CA GLU A 101 -3.29 5.66 -10.22
C GLU A 101 -2.11 4.75 -10.57
N PHE A 102 -2.33 3.81 -11.50
CA PHE A 102 -1.29 2.97 -12.08
C PHE A 102 -1.01 3.40 -13.52
N PRO A 103 -0.01 4.25 -13.79
CA PRO A 103 0.20 4.84 -15.12
C PRO A 103 0.48 3.81 -16.22
N GLU A 104 1.14 2.71 -15.87
CA GLU A 104 1.48 1.63 -16.82
C GLU A 104 0.51 0.44 -16.79
N ASN A 105 -0.50 0.46 -15.90
CA ASN A 105 -1.46 -0.63 -15.73
C ASN A 105 -2.87 -0.08 -15.53
N THR A 106 -3.45 0.42 -16.61
CA THR A 106 -4.69 1.20 -16.58
C THR A 106 -5.96 0.37 -16.79
N TYR A 107 -5.81 -0.91 -17.14
CA TYR A 107 -6.91 -1.86 -17.26
C TYR A 107 -6.44 -3.27 -16.91
N SER A 108 -7.36 -4.09 -16.43
CA SER A 108 -7.20 -5.53 -16.26
C SER A 108 -8.13 -6.31 -17.20
N ALA A 109 -9.28 -5.73 -17.60
CA ALA A 109 -10.21 -6.34 -18.55
C ALA A 109 -11.03 -5.33 -19.35
N GLY A 110 -11.55 -5.74 -20.51
CA GLY A 110 -12.52 -5.01 -21.33
C GLY A 110 -11.97 -3.88 -22.19
N ARG A 111 -10.65 -3.81 -22.41
CA ARG A 111 -10.04 -2.77 -23.25
C ARG A 111 -10.16 -3.14 -24.72
N ARG A 112 -10.89 -2.35 -25.50
CA ARG A 112 -11.07 -2.58 -26.94
C ARG A 112 -9.72 -2.70 -27.66
N GLY A 113 -9.55 -3.76 -28.45
CA GLY A 113 -8.33 -4.01 -29.21
C GLY A 113 -7.16 -4.53 -28.38
N ARG A 114 -7.39 -4.92 -27.13
CA ARG A 114 -6.40 -5.57 -26.26
C ARG A 114 -7.02 -6.80 -25.58
N PRO A 115 -6.25 -7.86 -25.35
CA PRO A 115 -6.72 -9.01 -24.58
C PRO A 115 -6.87 -8.65 -23.10
N ASP A 116 -7.77 -9.36 -22.41
CA ASP A 116 -7.89 -9.27 -20.96
C ASP A 116 -6.65 -9.85 -20.28
N LYS A 117 -6.25 -9.25 -19.16
CA LYS A 117 -5.07 -9.67 -18.39
C LYS A 117 -5.33 -10.96 -17.60
N THR A 118 -6.57 -11.15 -17.16
CA THR A 118 -7.09 -12.30 -16.41
C THR A 118 -8.57 -12.53 -16.76
N ASN A 119 -9.10 -13.73 -16.50
CA ASN A 119 -10.53 -14.06 -16.64
C ASN A 119 -11.35 -13.85 -15.35
N PHE A 120 -10.77 -13.24 -14.31
CA PHE A 120 -11.41 -13.02 -13.00
C PHE A 120 -12.86 -12.52 -13.07
N TRP A 121 -13.15 -11.43 -13.79
CA TRP A 121 -14.50 -10.84 -13.84
C TRP A 121 -15.56 -11.77 -14.45
N THR A 122 -15.17 -12.76 -15.24
CA THR A 122 -16.09 -13.78 -15.77
C THR A 122 -16.63 -14.68 -14.66
N TYR A 123 -15.80 -14.98 -13.66
CA TYR A 123 -16.11 -15.95 -12.60
C TYR A 123 -16.35 -15.31 -11.22
N ALA A 124 -16.02 -14.02 -11.06
CA ALA A 124 -16.12 -13.32 -9.79
C ALA A 124 -17.52 -13.37 -9.16
N GLN A 125 -18.58 -13.32 -9.98
CA GLN A 125 -19.95 -13.39 -9.46
C GLN A 125 -20.20 -14.72 -8.75
N THR A 126 -19.90 -15.84 -9.40
CA THR A 126 -20.08 -17.18 -8.83
C THR A 126 -19.13 -17.43 -7.67
N LEU A 127 -17.84 -17.13 -7.85
CA LEU A 127 -16.80 -17.39 -6.84
C LEU A 127 -17.00 -16.61 -5.53
N PHE A 128 -17.54 -15.40 -5.59
CA PHE A 128 -17.69 -14.53 -4.42
C PHE A 128 -19.15 -14.27 -4.03
N ASP A 129 -20.09 -15.06 -4.58
CA ASP A 129 -21.53 -14.96 -4.32
C ASP A 129 -22.07 -13.53 -4.44
N LEU A 130 -21.69 -12.85 -5.53
CA LEU A 130 -22.08 -11.46 -5.76
C LEU A 130 -23.51 -11.39 -6.30
N SER A 131 -24.30 -10.47 -5.76
CA SER A 131 -25.68 -10.23 -6.22
C SER A 131 -25.80 -9.82 -7.69
N ALA A 132 -24.73 -9.32 -8.30
CA ALA A 132 -24.64 -8.97 -9.71
C ALA A 132 -23.20 -9.17 -10.22
N PRO A 133 -22.99 -9.28 -11.54
CA PRO A 133 -21.64 -9.30 -12.12
C PRO A 133 -20.80 -8.10 -11.70
N LEU A 134 -19.56 -8.37 -11.25
CA LEU A 134 -18.62 -7.33 -10.86
C LEU A 134 -18.24 -6.48 -12.09
N PRO A 135 -18.32 -5.13 -12.03
CA PRO A 135 -17.88 -4.29 -13.14
C PRO A 135 -16.40 -4.53 -13.46
N ARG A 136 -16.07 -4.58 -14.75
CA ARG A 136 -14.68 -4.74 -15.21
C ARG A 136 -13.78 -3.65 -14.61
N ASN A 137 -12.56 -4.04 -14.24
CA ASN A 137 -11.55 -3.17 -13.62
C ASN A 137 -11.92 -2.62 -12.24
N ILE A 138 -13.00 -3.10 -11.63
CA ILE A 138 -13.38 -2.82 -10.24
C ILE A 138 -13.17 -4.08 -9.42
N GLY A 139 -12.53 -3.93 -8.26
CA GLY A 139 -12.28 -5.00 -7.30
C GLY A 139 -13.45 -5.19 -6.33
N LEU A 140 -13.35 -6.21 -5.48
CA LEU A 140 -14.44 -6.63 -4.59
C LEU A 140 -14.85 -5.57 -3.55
N THR A 141 -13.98 -4.61 -3.28
CA THR A 141 -14.19 -3.48 -2.35
C THR A 141 -14.63 -2.19 -3.07
N GLY A 142 -14.85 -2.24 -4.38
CA GLY A 142 -15.26 -1.09 -5.19
C GLY A 142 -14.12 -0.21 -5.70
N LYS A 143 -12.85 -0.53 -5.40
CA LYS A 143 -11.68 0.20 -5.91
C LYS A 143 -11.33 -0.21 -7.35
N GLY A 144 -10.85 0.75 -8.14
CA GLY A 144 -10.33 0.53 -9.49
C GLY A 144 -8.80 0.61 -9.57
N LEU A 145 -8.24 0.65 -10.78
CA LEU A 145 -6.80 0.88 -11.03
C LEU A 145 -6.41 2.38 -10.93
N SER A 146 -7.37 3.23 -10.65
CA SER A 146 -7.15 4.59 -10.19
C SER A 146 -8.36 5.02 -9.36
N GLY A 147 -8.17 6.00 -8.48
CA GLY A 147 -9.27 6.45 -7.65
C GLY A 147 -8.82 7.34 -6.50
N VAL A 148 -9.79 7.60 -5.62
CA VAL A 148 -9.58 8.31 -4.35
C VAL A 148 -9.36 7.26 -3.26
N MET A 149 -8.34 7.47 -2.43
CA MET A 149 -8.11 6.68 -1.23
C MET A 149 -9.09 7.14 -0.13
N ASP A 150 -9.59 6.19 0.66
CA ASP A 150 -10.51 6.46 1.76
C ASP A 150 -9.74 6.91 3.00
N PRO A 151 -10.20 7.93 3.74
CA PRO A 151 -9.62 8.28 5.04
C PRO A 151 -9.95 7.18 6.06
N ALA A 152 -8.95 6.75 6.83
CA ALA A 152 -9.04 5.69 7.82
C ALA A 152 -8.43 6.13 9.16
N GLY A 153 -8.98 7.19 9.76
CA GLY A 153 -8.42 7.75 11.00
C GLY A 153 -7.21 8.65 10.72
N ASP A 154 -6.01 8.10 10.89
CA ASP A 154 -4.72 8.80 10.77
C ASP A 154 -3.94 8.46 9.48
N TYR A 155 -4.56 7.74 8.54
CA TYR A 155 -4.01 7.40 7.24
C TYR A 155 -5.09 7.36 6.15
N PHE A 156 -4.67 7.13 4.91
CA PHE A 156 -5.52 6.88 3.76
C PHE A 156 -5.29 5.47 3.23
N ILE A 157 -6.35 4.82 2.73
CA ILE A 157 -6.31 3.45 2.22
C ILE A 157 -7.04 3.32 0.88
N ALA A 158 -6.44 2.58 -0.06
CA ALA A 158 -7.14 2.05 -1.23
C ALA A 158 -7.03 0.54 -1.18
N GLU A 159 -8.01 -0.09 -0.55
CA GLU A 159 -8.06 -1.53 -0.34
C GLU A 159 -8.78 -2.22 -1.51
N GLY A 160 -8.27 -3.37 -1.95
CA GLY A 160 -8.92 -4.22 -2.96
C GLY A 160 -8.89 -3.69 -4.38
N ILE A 161 -7.77 -3.05 -4.74
CA ILE A 161 -7.45 -2.67 -6.12
C ILE A 161 -7.27 -3.96 -6.95
N PRO A 162 -7.98 -4.19 -8.07
CA PRO A 162 -7.91 -5.42 -8.84
C PRO A 162 -6.69 -5.44 -9.78
N LEU A 163 -5.52 -5.31 -9.17
CA LEU A 163 -4.23 -5.19 -9.84
C LEU A 163 -3.77 -6.55 -10.39
N THR A 164 -3.13 -6.53 -11.55
CA THR A 164 -2.48 -7.69 -12.17
C THR A 164 -1.00 -7.37 -12.39
N GLU A 165 -0.14 -8.37 -12.53
CA GLU A 165 1.29 -8.18 -12.75
C GLU A 165 1.64 -7.79 -14.19
N PHE A 166 0.66 -7.54 -15.06
CA PHE A 166 0.90 -7.18 -16.45
C PHE A 166 0.63 -5.70 -16.67
N ARG A 167 1.65 -4.99 -17.16
CA ARG A 167 1.44 -3.64 -17.69
C ARG A 167 0.60 -3.68 -18.96
N ASP A 168 0.05 -2.55 -19.36
CA ASP A 168 -0.80 -2.42 -20.53
C ASP A 168 -0.11 -2.87 -21.82
N GLN A 169 1.19 -2.58 -21.93
CA GLN A 169 2.04 -3.00 -23.04
C GLN A 169 2.31 -4.51 -23.04
N ASP A 170 2.29 -5.13 -21.86
CA ASP A 170 2.63 -6.53 -21.66
C ASP A 170 1.40 -7.46 -21.71
N ALA A 171 0.19 -6.90 -21.86
CA ALA A 171 -1.06 -7.67 -21.85
C ALA A 171 -1.16 -8.76 -22.94
N VAL A 172 -0.55 -8.53 -24.11
CA VAL A 172 -0.54 -9.49 -25.22
C VAL A 172 0.46 -10.61 -24.99
N ASN A 173 1.70 -10.26 -24.64
CA ASN A 173 2.80 -11.22 -24.51
C ASN A 173 2.84 -11.88 -23.13
N LYS A 174 2.03 -11.40 -22.18
CA LYS A 174 2.01 -11.84 -20.78
C LYS A 174 3.40 -11.78 -20.14
N ASN A 175 4.18 -10.74 -20.48
CA ASN A 175 5.44 -10.46 -19.81
C ASN A 175 5.14 -9.95 -18.39
N ARG A 176 5.50 -10.75 -17.38
CA ARG A 176 5.24 -10.39 -15.97
C ARG A 176 6.09 -9.20 -15.55
N TYR A 177 5.47 -8.28 -14.82
CA TYR A 177 6.10 -7.15 -14.14
C TYR A 177 5.53 -7.08 -12.70
N PRO A 178 5.97 -7.93 -11.77
CA PRO A 178 5.30 -8.07 -10.47
C PRO A 178 5.26 -6.79 -9.62
N TYR A 179 6.24 -5.90 -9.80
CA TYR A 179 6.43 -4.69 -8.99
C TYR A 179 5.82 -3.46 -9.66
N GLN A 180 4.50 -3.45 -9.79
CA GLN A 180 3.75 -2.36 -10.41
C GLN A 180 3.97 -1.03 -9.66
N MET A 181 4.01 0.09 -10.37
CA MET A 181 4.19 1.41 -9.76
C MET A 181 2.86 2.17 -9.70
N ALA A 182 2.49 2.60 -8.50
CA ALA A 182 1.36 3.49 -8.25
C ALA A 182 1.85 4.91 -8.00
N ARG A 183 1.21 5.89 -8.63
CA ARG A 183 1.41 7.31 -8.31
C ARG A 183 0.39 7.74 -7.27
N LEU A 184 0.86 8.22 -6.13
CA LEU A 184 0.05 8.89 -5.13
C LEU A 184 0.10 10.40 -5.35
N THR A 185 -1.04 11.07 -5.24
CA THR A 185 -1.13 12.53 -5.39
C THR A 185 -2.04 13.12 -4.32
N VAL A 186 -1.53 14.12 -3.60
CA VAL A 186 -2.26 14.87 -2.58
C VAL A 186 -2.74 16.19 -3.16
N ARG A 187 -4.03 16.48 -2.98
CA ARG A 187 -4.67 17.74 -3.38
C ARG A 187 -5.56 18.25 -2.26
N THR A 188 -5.95 19.52 -2.30
CA THR A 188 -7.02 20.04 -1.45
C THR A 188 -8.34 19.35 -1.78
N ALA A 189 -9.18 19.12 -0.78
CA ALA A 189 -10.47 18.42 -0.96
C ALA A 189 -11.54 19.28 -1.66
N ASN A 190 -11.35 20.59 -1.72
CA ASN A 190 -12.34 21.55 -2.22
C ASN A 190 -12.02 21.96 -3.67
N GLY A 191 -12.92 21.63 -4.60
CA GLY A 191 -12.84 22.03 -6.01
C GLY A 191 -12.60 20.86 -6.97
N ASP A 192 -12.54 21.16 -8.26
CA ASP A 192 -12.28 20.14 -9.28
C ASP A 192 -10.83 19.64 -9.15
N ALA A 193 -10.67 18.35 -8.83
CA ALA A 193 -9.38 17.70 -8.63
C ALA A 193 -8.44 17.81 -9.84
N SER A 194 -8.96 18.03 -11.05
CA SER A 194 -8.16 18.26 -12.26
C SER A 194 -7.53 19.66 -12.32
N THR A 195 -8.03 20.61 -11.52
CA THR A 195 -7.63 22.02 -11.53
C THR A 195 -6.86 22.46 -10.28
N GLN A 196 -7.01 21.74 -9.17
CA GLN A 196 -6.27 22.04 -7.95
C GLN A 196 -4.76 21.81 -8.15
N PRO A 197 -3.86 22.52 -7.47
CA PRO A 197 -2.44 22.21 -7.46
C PRO A 197 -2.18 20.88 -6.74
N ILE A 198 -1.10 20.18 -7.11
CA ILE A 198 -0.59 19.03 -6.36
C ILE A 198 0.18 19.57 -5.15
N LEU A 199 -0.21 19.16 -3.95
CA LEU A 199 0.48 19.54 -2.71
C LEU A 199 1.70 18.65 -2.45
N ALA A 200 1.58 17.36 -2.76
CA ALA A 200 2.63 16.36 -2.67
C ALA A 200 2.33 15.20 -3.62
N SER A 201 3.37 14.52 -4.08
CA SER A 201 3.28 13.30 -4.89
C SER A 201 4.33 12.31 -4.39
N LEU A 202 4.10 11.03 -4.64
CA LEU A 202 5.08 9.97 -4.39
C LEU A 202 4.73 8.76 -5.26
N ASP A 203 5.71 8.15 -5.90
CA ASP A 203 5.53 6.86 -6.55
C ASP A 203 5.86 5.72 -5.58
N VAL A 204 4.97 4.73 -5.47
CA VAL A 204 5.10 3.58 -4.55
C VAL A 204 4.89 2.26 -5.27
N THR A 205 5.63 1.23 -4.87
CA THR A 205 5.44 -0.11 -5.43
C THR A 205 4.16 -0.76 -4.90
N ALA A 206 3.38 -1.36 -5.79
CA ALA A 206 2.24 -2.22 -5.51
C ALA A 206 2.52 -3.64 -6.07
N PRO A 207 3.23 -4.48 -5.31
CA PRO A 207 3.65 -5.80 -5.77
C PRO A 207 2.48 -6.79 -5.86
N VAL A 208 2.36 -7.49 -7.00
CA VAL A 208 1.34 -8.51 -7.25
C VAL A 208 1.90 -9.62 -8.15
N SER A 209 1.48 -10.88 -7.95
CA SER A 209 2.01 -12.01 -8.75
C SER A 209 1.08 -13.22 -8.84
N THR A 210 1.07 -13.90 -9.98
CA THR A 210 0.50 -15.25 -10.14
C THR A 210 1.54 -16.37 -10.00
N GLU A 211 2.74 -16.11 -9.48
CA GLU A 211 3.72 -17.18 -9.22
C GLU A 211 3.34 -18.07 -8.04
N PHE A 212 2.22 -17.78 -7.37
CA PHE A 212 1.57 -18.78 -6.55
C PHE A 212 1.15 -19.96 -7.43
N SER A 213 1.85 -21.09 -7.31
CA SER A 213 1.74 -22.22 -8.24
C SER A 213 1.84 -23.55 -7.51
N CYS A 214 1.15 -24.56 -8.03
CA CYS A 214 1.18 -25.93 -7.52
C CYS A 214 1.75 -26.91 -8.56
N VAL A 215 2.25 -26.39 -9.68
CA VAL A 215 2.58 -27.19 -10.88
C VAL A 215 3.69 -28.20 -10.65
N ASN A 216 4.62 -27.92 -9.74
CA ASN A 216 5.78 -28.79 -9.48
C ASN A 216 5.38 -30.18 -8.98
N CYS A 217 4.22 -30.30 -8.31
CA CYS A 217 3.75 -31.58 -7.74
C CYS A 217 2.40 -32.04 -8.29
N HIS A 218 1.56 -31.14 -8.83
CA HIS A 218 0.20 -31.45 -9.29
C HIS A 218 0.04 -31.49 -10.83
N CYS A 219 1.14 -31.50 -11.59
CA CYS A 219 1.10 -31.78 -13.02
C CYS A 219 0.66 -33.24 -13.31
N ASP A 220 0.31 -33.58 -14.55
CA ASP A 220 -0.26 -34.90 -14.87
C ASP A 220 0.65 -36.09 -14.53
N ASP A 221 1.97 -35.91 -14.63
CA ASP A 221 2.96 -36.97 -14.37
C ASP A 221 3.83 -36.67 -13.13
N CYS A 222 3.31 -35.86 -12.19
CA CYS A 222 4.01 -35.46 -10.98
C CYS A 222 3.65 -36.33 -9.77
N ASP A 223 4.33 -36.13 -8.64
CA ASP A 223 4.16 -36.92 -7.42
C ASP A 223 2.70 -36.98 -6.93
N ALA A 224 1.95 -35.87 -6.94
CA ALA A 224 0.60 -35.85 -6.39
C ALA A 224 -0.42 -36.63 -7.25
N THR A 225 -0.18 -36.73 -8.57
CA THR A 225 -1.06 -37.44 -9.50
C THR A 225 -0.66 -38.90 -9.69
N THR A 226 0.58 -39.26 -9.36
CA THR A 226 1.11 -40.63 -9.44
C THR A 226 1.04 -41.39 -8.11
N ALA A 227 1.05 -40.68 -6.97
CA ALA A 227 0.98 -41.28 -5.63
C ALA A 227 -0.40 -41.85 -5.27
N TYR A 228 -1.45 -41.44 -5.98
CA TYR A 228 -2.84 -41.83 -5.71
C TYR A 228 -3.49 -42.42 -6.96
N PRO A 229 -4.49 -43.31 -6.81
CA PRO A 229 -5.18 -43.93 -7.94
C PRO A 229 -6.22 -42.97 -8.56
N ILE A 230 -5.79 -41.76 -8.91
CA ILE A 230 -6.58 -40.78 -9.66
C ILE A 230 -6.14 -40.80 -11.13
N THR A 231 -7.04 -40.40 -12.03
CA THR A 231 -6.68 -40.20 -13.44
C THR A 231 -6.33 -38.72 -13.64
N PRO A 232 -5.12 -38.40 -14.13
CA PRO A 232 -4.76 -37.04 -14.51
C PRO A 232 -5.73 -36.43 -15.51
N THR A 233 -5.93 -35.13 -15.41
CA THR A 233 -7.03 -34.41 -16.08
C THR A 233 -6.57 -33.45 -17.17
N GLY A 234 -5.26 -33.28 -17.39
CA GLY A 234 -4.72 -32.30 -18.33
C GLY A 234 -4.45 -30.92 -17.73
N GLY A 235 -4.77 -30.73 -16.45
CA GLY A 235 -4.70 -29.42 -15.79
C GLY A 235 -4.35 -29.51 -14.31
N VAL A 236 -3.45 -28.64 -13.85
CA VAL A 236 -3.00 -28.61 -12.45
C VAL A 236 -4.17 -28.41 -11.48
N LYS A 237 -5.07 -27.46 -11.79
CA LYS A 237 -6.20 -27.15 -10.90
C LYS A 237 -7.23 -28.27 -10.85
N THR A 238 -7.53 -28.89 -11.98
CA THR A 238 -8.44 -30.03 -12.07
C THR A 238 -7.83 -31.30 -11.46
N ASN A 239 -6.52 -31.48 -11.51
CA ASN A 239 -5.82 -32.54 -10.77
C ASN A 239 -5.96 -32.35 -9.26
N ILE A 240 -5.78 -31.12 -8.77
CA ILE A 240 -5.97 -30.80 -7.34
C ILE A 240 -7.40 -31.11 -6.90
N LEU A 241 -8.41 -30.67 -7.66
CA LEU A 241 -9.81 -30.92 -7.31
C LEU A 241 -10.14 -32.42 -7.36
N THR A 242 -9.67 -33.15 -8.37
CA THR A 242 -9.86 -34.61 -8.46
C THR A 242 -9.20 -35.34 -7.30
N LEU A 243 -7.98 -34.95 -6.93
CA LEU A 243 -7.29 -35.50 -5.77
C LEU A 243 -8.02 -35.16 -4.47
N HIS A 244 -8.51 -33.93 -4.34
CA HIS A 244 -9.28 -33.50 -3.19
C HIS A 244 -10.57 -34.30 -3.04
N ASP A 245 -11.30 -34.54 -4.14
CA ASP A 245 -12.48 -35.40 -4.24
C ASP A 245 -12.19 -36.84 -3.82
N TYR A 246 -11.07 -37.39 -4.28
CA TYR A 246 -10.62 -38.74 -3.89
C TYR A 246 -10.32 -38.84 -2.39
N LEU A 247 -9.48 -37.93 -1.85
CA LEU A 247 -9.05 -37.96 -0.45
C LEU A 247 -10.15 -37.63 0.55
N ASN A 248 -11.22 -36.95 0.10
CA ASN A 248 -12.33 -36.52 0.95
C ASN A 248 -13.67 -37.14 0.52
N SER A 249 -13.62 -38.28 -0.16
CA SER A 249 -14.81 -39.01 -0.60
C SER A 249 -15.79 -39.22 0.56
N GLY A 250 -17.06 -38.86 0.34
CA GLY A 250 -18.13 -38.97 1.33
C GLY A 250 -18.23 -37.81 2.33
N LYS A 251 -17.37 -36.78 2.27
CA LYS A 251 -17.48 -35.59 3.13
C LYS A 251 -18.44 -34.52 2.61
N TYR A 252 -18.84 -34.59 1.34
CA TYR A 252 -19.79 -33.67 0.71
C TYR A 252 -20.67 -34.41 -0.30
N ALA A 253 -21.86 -33.85 -0.58
CA ALA A 253 -22.89 -34.49 -1.38
C ALA A 253 -22.60 -34.53 -2.89
N THR A 254 -21.88 -33.51 -3.39
CA THR A 254 -21.51 -33.38 -4.80
C THR A 254 -20.00 -33.17 -4.87
N LEU A 255 -19.35 -33.79 -5.86
CA LEU A 255 -17.91 -33.66 -6.06
C LEU A 255 -17.54 -32.22 -6.45
N LEU A 256 -16.38 -31.74 -6.01
CA LEU A 256 -15.95 -30.38 -6.30
C LEU A 256 -15.59 -30.20 -7.78
N MET A 257 -15.10 -31.25 -8.44
CA MET A 257 -14.87 -31.25 -9.89
C MET A 257 -16.14 -30.93 -10.71
N ASP A 258 -17.32 -31.31 -10.21
CA ASP A 258 -18.61 -31.07 -10.86
C ASP A 258 -19.23 -29.71 -10.46
N GLN A 259 -18.63 -28.99 -9.51
CA GLN A 259 -19.10 -27.72 -8.97
C GLN A 259 -18.23 -26.53 -9.36
N ARG A 260 -17.31 -26.70 -10.30
CA ARG A 260 -16.40 -25.63 -10.74
C ARG A 260 -17.17 -24.41 -11.30
N PRO A 261 -16.70 -23.17 -11.03
CA PRO A 261 -15.52 -22.85 -10.26
C PRO A 261 -15.77 -22.92 -8.73
N VAL A 262 -14.78 -23.41 -7.98
CA VAL A 262 -14.86 -23.51 -6.51
C VAL A 262 -14.04 -22.40 -5.84
N LEU A 263 -14.61 -21.66 -4.89
CA LEU A 263 -13.80 -20.82 -4.01
C LEU A 263 -13.34 -21.67 -2.80
N CYS A 264 -12.04 -21.88 -2.66
CA CYS A 264 -11.50 -22.70 -1.56
C CYS A 264 -11.97 -22.19 -0.19
N ALA A 265 -12.12 -20.87 -0.09
CA ALA A 265 -12.51 -20.17 1.13
C ALA A 265 -13.99 -20.33 1.52
N ASP A 266 -14.82 -20.95 0.68
CA ASP A 266 -16.21 -21.26 1.05
C ASP A 266 -16.27 -22.38 2.10
N CYS A 267 -15.37 -23.37 1.99
CA CYS A 267 -15.24 -24.45 2.99
C CYS A 267 -14.12 -24.18 3.99
N HIS A 268 -12.97 -23.69 3.54
CA HIS A 268 -11.81 -23.47 4.39
C HIS A 268 -11.74 -22.02 4.87
N ALA A 269 -11.73 -21.78 6.19
CA ALA A 269 -11.62 -20.42 6.71
C ALA A 269 -10.39 -19.68 6.14
N SER A 270 -10.57 -18.42 5.73
CA SER A 270 -9.52 -17.57 5.16
C SER A 270 -9.63 -16.15 5.70
N ALA A 271 -8.70 -15.79 6.59
CA ALA A 271 -8.61 -14.43 7.12
C ALA A 271 -8.28 -13.40 6.02
N ALA A 272 -7.49 -13.78 5.02
CA ALA A 272 -7.15 -12.92 3.88
C ALA A 272 -8.39 -12.49 3.06
N LEU A 273 -9.43 -13.33 3.02
CA LEU A 273 -10.70 -13.03 2.35
C LEU A 273 -11.83 -12.66 3.32
N GLY A 274 -11.56 -12.60 4.63
CA GLY A 274 -12.59 -12.39 5.65
C GLY A 274 -13.67 -13.48 5.66
N LYS A 275 -13.38 -14.68 5.13
CA LYS A 275 -14.35 -15.78 5.02
C LYS A 275 -14.21 -16.74 6.20
N PRO A 276 -15.29 -17.02 6.95
CA PRO A 276 -15.25 -17.88 8.12
C PRO A 276 -15.11 -19.37 7.78
N GLY A 277 -15.41 -19.76 6.53
CA GLY A 277 -15.46 -21.16 6.11
C GLY A 277 -16.56 -21.97 6.81
N THR A 278 -16.49 -23.28 6.66
CA THR A 278 -17.41 -24.23 7.29
C THR A 278 -16.92 -24.63 8.68
N PRO A 279 -17.76 -24.57 9.73
CA PRO A 279 -17.37 -25.00 11.07
C PRO A 279 -16.83 -26.44 11.10
N GLY A 280 -15.70 -26.65 11.79
CA GLY A 280 -15.05 -27.95 11.91
C GLY A 280 -14.15 -28.33 10.72
N VAL A 281 -14.11 -27.52 9.66
CA VAL A 281 -13.13 -27.63 8.58
C VAL A 281 -11.91 -26.78 8.93
N ASN A 282 -10.72 -27.34 8.74
CA ASN A 282 -9.47 -26.61 8.97
C ASN A 282 -9.40 -25.35 8.10
N SER A 283 -8.78 -24.29 8.62
CA SER A 283 -8.49 -23.09 7.81
C SER A 283 -7.67 -23.44 6.58
N LEU A 284 -7.72 -22.59 5.54
CA LEU A 284 -7.01 -22.88 4.29
C LEU A 284 -5.50 -23.00 4.52
N SER A 285 -4.95 -22.10 5.36
CA SER A 285 -3.54 -22.17 5.76
C SER A 285 -3.23 -23.48 6.47
N ASN A 286 -4.02 -23.88 7.46
CA ASN A 286 -3.78 -25.12 8.19
C ASN A 286 -3.85 -26.34 7.27
N ALA A 287 -4.89 -26.44 6.44
CA ALA A 287 -5.10 -27.56 5.53
C ALA A 287 -3.95 -27.70 4.53
N MET A 288 -3.52 -26.59 3.91
CA MET A 288 -2.41 -26.60 2.96
C MET A 288 -1.09 -26.96 3.66
N HIS A 289 -0.68 -26.22 4.68
CA HIS A 289 0.65 -26.43 5.25
C HIS A 289 0.79 -27.78 5.95
N THR A 290 -0.26 -28.26 6.64
CA THR A 290 -0.23 -29.57 7.31
C THR A 290 -0.17 -30.73 6.33
N HIS A 291 -0.83 -30.62 5.16
CA HIS A 291 -0.79 -31.68 4.16
C HIS A 291 0.57 -31.80 3.47
N HIS A 292 1.29 -30.69 3.33
CA HIS A 292 2.54 -30.63 2.57
C HIS A 292 3.80 -30.69 3.46
N LYS A 293 3.67 -30.68 4.79
CA LYS A 293 4.81 -30.52 5.72
C LYS A 293 5.89 -31.62 5.64
N ASP A 294 5.52 -32.82 5.21
CA ASP A 294 6.40 -34.00 5.19
C ASP A 294 6.92 -34.32 3.76
N LEU A 295 6.64 -33.44 2.78
CA LEU A 295 7.08 -33.62 1.40
C LEU A 295 8.57 -33.27 1.26
N MET A 296 9.33 -34.18 0.65
CA MET A 296 10.79 -34.05 0.51
C MET A 296 11.22 -32.84 -0.34
N ASP A 297 10.39 -32.44 -1.31
CA ASP A 297 10.65 -31.29 -2.18
C ASP A 297 10.45 -29.94 -1.47
N ILE A 298 9.84 -29.93 -0.29
CA ILE A 298 9.59 -28.72 0.50
C ILE A 298 10.65 -28.62 1.58
N THR A 299 11.78 -28.02 1.20
CA THR A 299 12.90 -27.76 2.11
C THR A 299 12.53 -26.76 3.21
N PRO A 300 13.14 -26.83 4.40
CA PRO A 300 12.85 -25.92 5.51
C PRO A 300 13.53 -24.54 5.35
N ASP A 301 13.48 -23.97 4.16
CA ASP A 301 14.06 -22.68 3.79
C ASP A 301 13.18 -21.92 2.77
N THR A 302 13.68 -20.80 2.25
CA THR A 302 12.95 -19.97 1.29
C THR A 302 12.59 -20.73 0.01
N GLU A 303 13.46 -21.61 -0.49
CA GLU A 303 13.20 -22.35 -1.73
C GLU A 303 12.02 -23.31 -1.56
N GLY A 304 11.94 -23.97 -0.41
CA GLY A 304 10.80 -24.81 -0.07
C GLY A 304 9.48 -24.03 -0.05
N CYS A 305 9.46 -22.83 0.54
CA CYS A 305 8.30 -21.95 0.52
C CYS A 305 7.95 -21.48 -0.90
N TYR A 306 8.95 -21.25 -1.74
CA TYR A 306 8.80 -20.80 -3.13
C TYR A 306 8.29 -21.86 -4.10
N ASN A 307 8.16 -23.11 -3.67
CA ASN A 307 7.39 -24.11 -4.43
C ASN A 307 5.90 -23.75 -4.53
N CYS A 308 5.37 -22.97 -3.58
CA CYS A 308 3.97 -22.54 -3.58
C CYS A 308 3.80 -21.03 -3.56
N HIS A 309 4.67 -20.29 -2.86
CA HIS A 309 4.58 -18.85 -2.75
C HIS A 309 5.40 -18.13 -3.85
N PRO A 310 5.03 -16.90 -4.27
CA PRO A 310 5.74 -16.18 -5.31
C PRO A 310 7.24 -16.03 -5.01
N GLY A 311 8.07 -16.58 -5.88
CA GLY A 311 9.39 -17.03 -5.44
C GLY A 311 10.47 -17.05 -6.50
N PRO A 312 10.32 -17.85 -7.58
CA PRO A 312 11.40 -18.06 -8.55
C PRO A 312 11.85 -16.79 -9.28
N VAL A 313 10.93 -15.90 -9.65
CA VAL A 313 11.25 -14.59 -10.27
C VAL A 313 10.81 -13.46 -9.37
N THR A 314 9.60 -13.58 -8.82
CA THR A 314 8.99 -12.54 -8.00
C THR A 314 9.68 -12.44 -6.64
N GLN A 315 10.13 -13.56 -6.07
CA GLN A 315 10.77 -13.65 -4.74
C GLN A 315 10.19 -12.68 -3.69
N CYS A 316 9.01 -13.03 -3.18
CA CYS A 316 8.25 -12.24 -2.21
C CYS A 316 9.11 -11.68 -1.07
N LEU A 317 9.98 -12.51 -0.47
CA LEU A 317 10.99 -12.10 0.50
C LEU A 317 12.18 -11.48 -0.21
N ARG A 318 12.39 -10.18 0.02
CA ARG A 318 13.37 -9.35 -0.70
C ARG A 318 13.93 -8.18 0.10
N ASP A 319 13.74 -8.21 1.40
CA ASP A 319 14.10 -7.15 2.34
C ASP A 319 15.57 -7.20 2.78
N THR A 320 15.98 -6.17 3.53
CA THR A 320 17.34 -6.11 4.08
C THR A 320 17.68 -7.27 5.01
N MET A 321 16.71 -7.90 5.67
CA MET A 321 16.93 -9.07 6.54
C MET A 321 17.43 -10.26 5.72
N SER A 322 16.76 -10.54 4.60
CA SER A 322 17.18 -11.61 3.70
C SER A 322 18.48 -11.30 2.96
N GLN A 323 18.65 -10.05 2.50
CA GLN A 323 19.79 -9.69 1.66
C GLN A 323 21.10 -9.50 2.43
N HIS A 324 21.02 -9.00 3.68
CA HIS A 324 22.22 -8.62 4.44
C HIS A 324 22.45 -9.45 5.70
N PHE A 325 21.47 -10.23 6.15
CA PHE A 325 21.57 -11.05 7.37
C PHE A 325 21.24 -12.52 7.13
N SER A 326 21.05 -12.93 5.87
CA SER A 326 20.74 -14.31 5.48
C SER A 326 19.53 -14.90 6.19
N LEU A 327 18.57 -14.05 6.58
CA LEU A 327 17.31 -14.52 7.15
C LEU A 327 16.35 -14.97 6.05
N ASN A 328 15.71 -16.11 6.27
CA ASN A 328 14.77 -16.73 5.35
C ASN A 328 13.37 -16.81 5.97
N CYS A 329 12.42 -17.35 5.21
CA CYS A 329 11.03 -17.51 5.66
C CYS A 329 10.92 -18.27 7.00
N THR A 330 11.72 -19.33 7.18
CA THR A 330 11.63 -20.20 8.35
C THR A 330 12.28 -19.62 9.60
N ASN A 331 13.19 -18.64 9.45
CA ASN A 331 13.71 -17.89 10.60
C ASN A 331 12.63 -17.05 11.30
N CYS A 332 11.63 -16.58 10.56
CA CYS A 332 10.53 -15.77 11.11
C CYS A 332 9.28 -16.60 11.40
N HIS A 333 8.86 -17.44 10.45
CA HIS A 333 7.60 -18.18 10.51
C HIS A 333 7.73 -19.61 11.05
N GLY A 334 8.95 -20.15 11.15
CA GLY A 334 9.20 -21.55 11.47
C GLY A 334 9.00 -22.49 10.29
N THR A 335 8.88 -23.79 10.58
CA THR A 335 8.68 -24.84 9.56
C THR A 335 7.24 -24.84 9.02
N MET A 336 6.98 -25.59 7.94
CA MET A 336 5.62 -25.83 7.43
C MET A 336 4.65 -26.32 8.52
N GLU A 337 5.13 -27.17 9.43
CA GLU A 337 4.34 -27.60 10.59
C GLU A 337 3.98 -26.43 11.51
N THR A 338 4.93 -25.53 11.77
CA THR A 338 4.71 -24.33 12.60
C THR A 338 3.68 -23.41 11.95
N VAL A 339 3.82 -23.15 10.65
CA VAL A 339 2.88 -22.31 9.90
C VAL A 339 1.49 -22.94 9.85
N GLY A 340 1.42 -24.27 9.67
CA GLY A 340 0.15 -25.01 9.71
C GLY A 340 -0.57 -24.91 11.05
N GLN A 341 0.14 -24.73 12.16
CA GLN A 341 -0.44 -24.57 13.49
C GLN A 341 -0.92 -23.14 13.80
N ASN A 342 -0.59 -22.14 12.96
CA ASN A 342 -1.10 -20.79 13.15
C ASN A 342 -2.62 -20.76 12.88
N LEU A 343 -3.39 -20.59 13.94
CA LEU A 343 -4.85 -20.55 13.88
C LEU A 343 -5.38 -19.22 13.31
N GLN A 344 -4.58 -18.17 13.29
CA GLN A 344 -4.96 -16.81 12.90
C GLN A 344 -3.95 -16.19 11.91
N PRO A 345 -3.66 -16.86 10.78
CA PRO A 345 -2.77 -16.29 9.76
C PRO A 345 -3.35 -14.96 9.26
N TRP A 346 -2.48 -14.03 8.87
CA TRP A 346 -2.81 -12.65 8.47
C TRP A 346 -3.32 -11.72 9.58
N LEU A 347 -3.65 -12.26 10.76
CA LEU A 347 -4.12 -11.51 11.93
C LEU A 347 -3.08 -11.50 13.06
N GLN A 348 -2.24 -12.54 13.12
CA GLN A 348 -1.10 -12.62 14.02
C GLN A 348 0.12 -13.15 13.26
N GLU A 349 1.18 -12.35 13.24
CA GLU A 349 2.40 -12.61 12.47
C GLU A 349 3.66 -12.43 13.35
N PRO A 350 4.85 -12.88 12.88
CA PRO A 350 6.10 -12.69 13.60
C PRO A 350 6.34 -11.21 13.97
N GLN A 351 6.73 -10.99 15.23
CA GLN A 351 6.97 -9.64 15.77
C GLN A 351 8.44 -9.27 15.67
N CYS A 352 8.72 -7.99 15.41
CA CYS A 352 10.09 -7.45 15.41
C CYS A 352 10.78 -7.64 16.76
N SER A 353 10.02 -7.62 17.86
CA SER A 353 10.54 -7.77 19.23
C SER A 353 10.99 -9.17 19.61
N ASN A 354 10.91 -10.14 18.71
CA ASN A 354 11.45 -11.47 18.94
C ASN A 354 12.92 -11.37 19.40
N SER A 355 13.26 -12.04 20.51
CA SER A 355 14.60 -12.01 21.09
C SER A 355 15.68 -12.63 20.19
N ALA A 356 15.29 -13.49 19.25
CA ALA A 356 16.18 -13.99 18.21
C ALA A 356 16.47 -12.95 17.11
N CYS A 357 15.72 -11.83 17.11
CA CYS A 357 15.81 -10.74 16.14
C CYS A 357 16.25 -9.44 16.83
N HIS A 358 15.33 -8.49 17.04
CA HIS A 358 15.64 -7.17 17.58
C HIS A 358 15.43 -7.04 19.10
N GLY A 359 14.73 -7.98 19.73
CA GLY A 359 14.43 -7.94 21.15
C GLY A 359 13.45 -6.84 21.57
N SER A 360 13.23 -6.70 22.88
CA SER A 360 12.13 -5.91 23.44
C SER A 360 12.15 -4.40 23.10
N GLY A 361 13.31 -3.86 22.71
CA GLY A 361 13.45 -2.47 22.29
C GLY A 361 12.73 -2.11 20.98
N TYR A 362 12.24 -3.10 20.25
CA TYR A 362 11.56 -2.97 18.96
C TYR A 362 10.18 -3.64 19.01
N SER A 363 9.47 -3.42 20.11
CA SER A 363 8.09 -3.84 20.26
C SER A 363 7.20 -3.12 19.24
N THR A 364 6.16 -3.83 18.84
CA THR A 364 5.01 -3.36 18.07
C THR A 364 3.86 -3.07 19.03
N ASP A 365 3.06 -2.04 18.75
CA ASP A 365 1.85 -1.73 19.51
C ASP A 365 0.62 -2.49 19.02
N GLN A 366 0.71 -3.12 17.84
CA GLN A 366 -0.33 -3.96 17.26
C GLN A 366 0.18 -5.38 17.00
N ALA A 367 -0.77 -6.31 16.81
CA ALA A 367 -0.45 -7.70 16.45
C ALA A 367 0.23 -7.84 15.08
N LEU A 368 0.22 -6.79 14.25
CA LEU A 368 0.74 -6.80 12.90
C LEU A 368 1.67 -5.61 12.69
N TYR A 369 2.86 -5.88 12.18
CA TYR A 369 3.84 -4.87 11.79
C TYR A 369 3.24 -3.75 10.92
N ARG A 370 2.47 -4.12 9.90
CA ARG A 370 1.83 -3.17 8.96
C ARG A 370 0.83 -2.20 9.61
N MET A 371 0.35 -2.53 10.81
CA MET A 371 -0.59 -1.70 11.58
C MET A 371 0.08 -1.02 12.78
N SER A 372 1.37 -1.29 13.01
CA SER A 372 2.09 -0.77 14.16
C SER A 372 2.69 0.59 13.87
N HIS A 373 2.85 1.40 14.91
CA HIS A 373 3.32 2.77 14.82
C HIS A 373 4.46 3.05 15.79
N GLY A 374 5.23 4.08 15.49
CA GLY A 374 6.15 4.72 16.43
C GLY A 374 6.27 6.21 16.11
N HIS A 375 7.10 6.92 16.88
CA HIS A 375 7.53 8.29 16.58
C HIS A 375 6.41 9.23 16.10
N GLY A 376 5.50 9.62 16.99
CA GLY A 376 4.44 10.59 16.68
C GLY A 376 3.30 10.02 15.82
N GLY A 377 3.09 8.70 15.85
CA GLY A 377 2.01 8.03 15.12
C GLY A 377 2.33 7.68 13.68
N ILE A 378 3.61 7.64 13.30
CA ILE A 378 4.03 7.21 11.97
C ILE A 378 4.07 5.68 11.93
N TYR A 379 3.42 5.10 10.91
CA TYR A 379 3.41 3.64 10.73
C TYR A 379 4.84 3.13 10.51
N CYS A 380 5.17 1.96 11.06
CA CYS A 380 6.47 1.33 10.84
C CYS A 380 6.77 1.20 9.33
N SER A 381 5.78 0.78 8.53
CA SER A 381 5.91 0.62 7.08
C SER A 381 6.10 1.93 6.31
N ALA A 382 5.74 3.08 6.89
CA ALA A 382 6.01 4.37 6.27
C ALA A 382 7.51 4.69 6.24
N CYS A 383 8.24 4.30 7.29
CA CYS A 383 9.69 4.53 7.39
C CYS A 383 10.51 3.36 6.84
N HIS A 384 10.07 2.14 7.09
CA HIS A 384 10.84 0.92 6.82
C HIS A 384 10.38 0.17 5.57
N ASP A 385 9.26 0.55 4.95
CA ASP A 385 8.54 -0.23 3.93
C ASP A 385 7.78 -1.45 4.49
N SER A 386 7.08 -2.12 3.60
CA SER A 386 6.22 -3.26 3.82
C SER A 386 7.02 -4.46 4.33
N GLN A 387 6.41 -5.32 5.13
CA GLN A 387 7.02 -6.61 5.49
C GLN A 387 7.45 -7.38 4.23
N HIS A 388 8.52 -8.18 4.34
CA HIS A 388 9.18 -8.85 3.21
C HIS A 388 9.87 -7.93 2.19
N ALA A 389 9.67 -6.60 2.28
CA ALA A 389 10.30 -5.59 1.43
C ALA A 389 11.01 -4.49 2.24
N ILE A 390 11.27 -4.71 3.54
CA ILE A 390 11.88 -3.72 4.43
C ILE A 390 13.20 -3.19 3.85
N ALA A 391 13.32 -1.87 3.81
CA ALA A 391 14.37 -1.17 3.10
C ALA A 391 15.75 -1.28 3.76
N PRO A 392 16.85 -1.35 2.98
CA PRO A 392 16.85 -1.43 1.51
C PRO A 392 16.39 -2.82 1.01
N SER A 393 15.51 -2.82 0.02
CA SER A 393 15.14 -4.03 -0.72
C SER A 393 16.15 -4.28 -1.85
N ARG A 394 16.28 -5.54 -2.30
CA ARG A 394 16.96 -5.82 -3.57
C ARG A 394 16.19 -5.32 -4.80
N GLU A 395 14.89 -5.12 -4.69
CA GLU A 395 14.07 -4.60 -5.79
C GLU A 395 14.19 -3.08 -5.85
N ALA A 396 14.69 -2.57 -6.98
CA ALA A 396 15.00 -1.15 -7.13
C ALA A 396 13.75 -0.27 -7.01
N ASN A 397 12.60 -0.75 -7.50
CA ASN A 397 11.33 -0.01 -7.44
C ASN A 397 10.92 0.34 -5.99
N ASP A 398 11.14 -0.55 -5.03
CA ASP A 398 10.81 -0.30 -3.62
C ASP A 398 11.64 0.86 -3.04
N GLY A 399 12.88 1.03 -3.53
CA GLY A 399 13.78 2.10 -3.11
C GLY A 399 13.44 3.49 -3.68
N LEU A 400 12.65 3.58 -4.76
CA LEU A 400 12.38 4.85 -5.46
C LEU A 400 11.70 5.88 -4.56
N LYS A 401 10.76 5.45 -3.72
CA LYS A 401 10.08 6.34 -2.78
C LYS A 401 11.04 6.95 -1.76
N PHE A 402 12.01 6.19 -1.27
CA PHE A 402 13.00 6.69 -0.31
C PHE A 402 14.03 7.60 -1.01
N LEU A 403 14.42 7.27 -2.25
CA LEU A 403 15.25 8.15 -3.07
C LEU A 403 14.60 9.52 -3.27
N GLU A 404 13.30 9.57 -3.57
CA GLU A 404 12.54 10.81 -3.70
C GLU A 404 12.48 11.60 -2.39
N LEU A 405 12.21 10.91 -1.27
CA LEU A 405 12.04 11.56 0.04
C LEU A 405 13.37 12.07 0.64
N GLN A 406 14.43 11.24 0.61
CA GLN A 406 15.67 11.53 1.35
C GLN A 406 16.96 11.49 0.52
N GLY A 407 16.91 11.04 -0.73
CA GLY A 407 18.09 10.95 -1.62
C GLY A 407 18.85 9.63 -1.55
N GLU A 408 18.33 8.62 -0.84
CA GLU A 408 18.89 7.26 -0.79
C GLU A 408 17.77 6.20 -0.64
N PRO A 409 17.96 4.94 -1.07
CA PRO A 409 16.91 3.93 -1.10
C PRO A 409 16.68 3.19 0.24
N GLY A 410 17.38 3.59 1.30
CA GLY A 410 17.30 2.93 2.61
C GLY A 410 16.08 3.38 3.44
N THR A 411 15.94 2.78 4.63
CA THR A 411 14.94 3.20 5.64
C THR A 411 14.96 4.73 5.81
N LEU A 412 13.77 5.33 5.91
CA LEU A 412 13.60 6.77 6.09
C LEU A 412 14.21 7.22 7.41
N ARG A 413 15.27 8.04 7.34
CA ARG A 413 16.02 8.54 8.51
C ARG A 413 16.35 10.03 8.45
N LYS A 414 16.05 10.70 7.34
CA LYS A 414 16.25 12.14 7.20
C LYS A 414 15.09 12.92 7.86
N CYS A 415 15.32 13.44 9.06
CA CYS A 415 14.28 14.13 9.85
C CYS A 415 13.58 15.27 9.09
N THR A 416 14.33 16.00 8.24
CA THR A 416 13.82 17.15 7.47
C THR A 416 12.88 16.79 6.32
N VAL A 417 12.56 15.49 6.16
CA VAL A 417 11.43 15.04 5.33
C VAL A 417 10.11 15.50 5.96
N CYS A 418 9.98 15.36 7.28
CA CYS A 418 8.77 15.71 8.02
C CYS A 418 8.96 16.98 8.86
N HIS A 419 10.11 17.15 9.50
CA HIS A 419 10.40 18.30 10.35
C HIS A 419 10.83 19.51 9.53
N ALA A 420 10.45 20.72 9.96
CA ALA A 420 10.88 21.95 9.30
C ALA A 420 12.37 22.23 9.54
N THR A 421 12.89 21.79 10.69
CA THR A 421 14.32 21.85 11.05
C THR A 421 14.83 20.50 11.54
N THR A 422 16.15 20.29 11.54
CA THR A 422 16.72 19.06 12.11
C THR A 422 16.53 19.08 13.63
N PRO A 423 15.82 18.11 14.24
CA PRO A 423 15.69 18.07 15.69
C PRO A 423 17.03 17.79 16.38
N ASP A 424 17.27 18.44 17.52
CA ASP A 424 18.46 18.22 18.34
C ASP A 424 18.39 16.92 19.17
N GLN A 425 17.21 16.33 19.28
CA GLN A 425 16.97 15.11 20.07
C GLN A 425 17.22 13.86 19.23
N MET A 426 17.75 12.82 19.88
CA MET A 426 17.87 11.50 19.27
C MET A 426 16.50 10.93 18.93
N PHE A 427 16.44 10.25 17.78
CA PHE A 427 15.26 9.49 17.37
C PHE A 427 14.96 8.38 18.38
N LYS A 428 13.66 8.20 18.70
CA LYS A 428 13.17 7.13 19.56
C LYS A 428 12.01 6.42 18.88
N HIS A 429 12.08 5.09 18.81
CA HIS A 429 11.02 4.22 18.29
C HIS A 429 9.81 4.09 19.25
N SER A 430 9.80 4.77 20.39
CA SER A 430 8.74 4.63 21.40
C SER A 430 7.46 5.37 21.01
N TYR A 431 6.34 4.85 21.52
CA TYR A 431 4.99 5.41 21.45
C TYR A 431 4.83 6.62 22.39
#